data_AF-A0A2D4NQ59-F1
#
_entry.id   AF-A0A2D4NQ59-F1
#
_cell.length_a   1.000
_cell.length_b   1.000
_cell.length_c   1.000
_cell.angle_alpha   90.00
_cell.angle_beta   90.00
_cell.angle_gamma   90.00
#
_symmetry.space_group_name_H-M   'P 1'
#
loop_
_entity.id
_entity.type
_entity.pdbx_description
1 polymer ?
#
loop_
_entity_poly.entity_id
_entity_poly.type
_entity_poly.pdbx_seq_one_letter_code
_entity_poly.pdbx_strand_id
1 'polypeptide(L)'
;MEMIWYHGTPDSSVVLLLLLLFFSPFGLLKGCSFNYSPIATSDFSQDIKPLKEYLILDYKVSMPFNLKPDIFCSLLWDLHFINENLKKLINVSGKRLKKLFEKIYDHTKFVEDCNIEVDNSSTSFELINISQFVDAIPSRLQNLSMKIEAITSEEKHADFKNCTIIQSQIAGI
;
A
#
# COMPACT_ATOMS: atom_id res chain seq x y z
N MET A 1 8.53 10.31 -64.90
CA MET A 1 7.35 10.39 -64.00
C MET A 1 7.91 10.53 -62.59
N GLU A 2 8.05 11.75 -62.10
CA GLU A 2 8.61 12.03 -60.77
C GLU A 2 7.54 11.80 -59.70
N MET A 3 7.88 11.05 -58.66
CA MET A 3 7.06 10.83 -57.47
C MET A 3 7.52 11.81 -56.40
N ILE A 4 6.75 12.90 -56.22
CA ILE A 4 6.96 13.88 -55.15
C ILE A 4 6.44 13.25 -53.86
N TRP A 5 7.33 12.87 -52.95
CA TRP A 5 6.97 12.43 -51.61
C TRP A 5 6.64 13.65 -50.74
N TYR A 6 5.38 13.83 -50.42
CA TYR A 6 4.94 14.80 -49.42
C TYR A 6 5.24 14.23 -48.02
N HIS A 7 6.38 14.62 -47.45
CA HIS A 7 6.55 14.53 -46.00
C HIS A 7 5.81 15.70 -45.36
N GLY A 8 4.53 15.48 -45.03
CA GLY A 8 3.81 16.38 -44.15
C GLY A 8 4.50 16.37 -42.78
N THR A 9 5.03 17.52 -42.38
CA THR A 9 5.46 17.75 -41.00
C THR A 9 4.24 17.52 -40.11
N PRO A 10 4.30 16.62 -39.11
CA PRO A 10 3.16 16.37 -38.24
C PRO A 10 2.76 17.67 -37.55
N ASP A 11 1.45 17.96 -37.54
CA ASP A 11 0.90 19.16 -36.94
C ASP A 11 1.46 19.35 -35.53
N SER A 12 1.90 20.58 -35.22
CA SER A 12 2.50 20.91 -33.93
C SER A 12 1.60 20.54 -32.75
N SER A 13 0.28 20.50 -32.95
CA SER A 13 -0.71 20.06 -31.97
C SER A 13 -0.62 18.58 -31.64
N VAL A 14 -0.31 17.72 -32.62
CA VAL A 14 -0.14 16.26 -32.44
C VAL A 14 1.14 15.98 -31.67
N VAL A 15 2.22 16.69 -32.00
CA VAL A 15 3.50 16.58 -31.28
C VAL A 15 3.35 17.05 -29.83
N LEU A 16 2.60 18.14 -29.59
CA LEU A 16 2.33 18.64 -28.24
C LEU A 16 1.46 17.68 -27.43
N LEU A 17 0.44 17.06 -28.05
CA LEU A 17 -0.40 16.03 -27.42
C LEU A 17 0.41 14.80 -27.02
N LEU A 18 1.31 14.32 -27.90
CA LEU A 18 2.21 13.22 -27.60
C LEU A 18 3.15 13.57 -26.44
N LEU A 19 3.76 14.76 -26.47
CA LEU A 19 4.60 15.26 -25.37
C LEU A 19 3.81 15.34 -24.05
N LEU A 20 2.58 15.83 -24.06
CA LEU A 20 1.73 15.90 -22.86
C LEU A 20 1.36 14.50 -22.32
N LEU A 21 1.22 13.49 -23.18
CA LEU A 21 1.02 12.10 -22.76
C LEU A 21 2.29 11.47 -22.15
N PHE A 22 3.48 11.88 -22.60
CA PHE A 22 4.76 11.44 -22.01
C PHE A 22 5.13 12.21 -20.73
N PHE A 23 4.71 13.47 -20.60
CA PHE A 23 4.96 14.34 -19.45
C PHE A 23 3.77 14.48 -18.51
N SER A 24 2.68 13.72 -18.73
CA SER A 24 1.59 13.67 -17.77
C SER A 24 2.13 13.15 -16.44
N PRO A 25 1.92 13.86 -15.32
CA PRO A 25 2.35 13.42 -13.99
C PRO A 25 1.57 12.19 -13.49
N PHE A 26 0.66 11.67 -14.31
CA PHE A 26 0.17 10.31 -14.22
C PHE A 26 1.32 9.37 -14.59
N GLY A 27 2.25 9.20 -13.65
CA GLY A 27 3.14 8.05 -13.65
C GLY A 27 2.29 6.83 -13.93
N LEU A 28 2.75 5.95 -14.83
CA LEU A 28 2.14 4.69 -15.19
C LEU A 28 1.36 4.19 -13.98
N LEU A 29 0.02 4.26 -14.02
CA LEU A 29 -0.84 3.89 -12.90
C LEU A 29 -0.50 2.43 -12.65
N LYS A 30 0.43 2.18 -11.72
CA LYS A 30 0.80 0.84 -11.34
C LYS A 30 -0.48 0.32 -10.70
N GLY A 31 -1.21 -0.50 -11.46
CA GLY A 31 -2.43 -1.08 -10.95
C GLY A 31 -2.10 -1.85 -9.68
N CYS A 32 -3.07 -1.97 -8.78
CA CYS A 32 -2.92 -2.81 -7.60
C CYS A 32 -2.94 -4.28 -8.04
N SER A 33 -1.84 -4.76 -8.62
CA SER A 33 -1.72 -6.11 -9.15
C SER A 33 -0.27 -6.60 -9.09
N PHE A 34 -0.11 -7.88 -8.74
CA PHE A 34 1.17 -8.47 -8.40
C PHE A 34 1.37 -9.79 -9.14
N ASN A 35 2.46 -9.92 -9.88
CA ASN A 35 2.84 -11.19 -10.53
C ASN A 35 3.53 -12.18 -9.57
N TYR A 36 4.01 -11.68 -8.43
CA TYR A 36 4.63 -12.42 -7.34
C TYR A 36 4.41 -11.63 -6.05
N SER A 37 4.54 -12.29 -4.88
CA SER A 37 4.45 -11.57 -3.61
C SER A 37 5.58 -10.53 -3.50
N PRO A 38 5.25 -9.23 -3.31
CA PRO A 38 6.27 -8.20 -3.07
C PRO A 38 6.81 -8.25 -1.63
N ILE A 39 6.26 -9.11 -0.77
CA ILE A 39 6.62 -9.27 0.63
C ILE A 39 7.74 -10.30 0.72
N ALA A 40 8.87 -9.92 1.33
CA ALA A 40 10.01 -10.82 1.48
C ALA A 40 9.64 -12.06 2.33
N THR A 41 10.16 -13.23 1.95
CA THR A 41 10.05 -14.45 2.76
C THR A 41 11.03 -14.39 3.94
N SER A 42 10.74 -13.57 4.95
CA SER A 42 11.56 -13.39 6.15
C SER A 42 10.75 -13.57 7.42
N ASP A 43 11.39 -14.01 8.51
CA ASP A 43 10.78 -13.96 9.84
C ASP A 43 10.73 -12.52 10.34
N PHE A 44 9.62 -11.84 10.05
CA PHE A 44 9.36 -10.46 10.47
C PHE A 44 9.38 -10.29 12.00
N SER A 45 9.24 -11.36 12.78
CA SER A 45 9.31 -11.29 14.25
C SER A 45 10.69 -10.80 14.72
N GLN A 46 11.75 -11.09 13.96
CA GLN A 46 13.10 -10.59 14.24
C GLN A 46 13.21 -9.06 14.10
N ASP A 47 12.33 -8.45 13.31
CA ASP A 47 12.30 -6.99 13.11
C ASP A 47 11.44 -6.29 14.16
N ILE A 48 10.43 -6.97 14.70
CA ILE A 48 9.58 -6.46 15.79
C ILE A 48 10.32 -6.47 17.13
N LYS A 49 11.11 -7.51 17.42
CA LYS A 49 11.75 -7.67 18.74
C LYS A 49 12.61 -6.45 19.14
N PRO A 50 13.56 -5.96 18.31
CA PRO A 50 14.32 -4.76 18.62
C PRO A 50 13.43 -3.53 18.76
N LEU A 51 12.29 -3.47 18.08
CA LEU A 51 11.42 -2.32 18.12
C LEU A 51 10.74 -2.18 19.49
N LYS A 52 10.25 -3.29 20.06
CA LYS A 52 9.62 -3.32 21.39
C LYS A 52 10.55 -2.90 22.53
N GLU A 53 11.87 -3.07 22.38
CA GLU A 53 12.86 -2.62 23.37
C GLU A 53 12.97 -1.09 23.46
N TYR A 54 12.54 -0.35 22.43
CA TYR A 54 12.64 1.12 22.35
C TYR A 54 11.27 1.81 22.46
N LEU A 55 10.17 1.05 22.53
CA LEU A 55 8.83 1.59 22.55
C LEU A 55 8.33 1.86 23.97
N ILE A 56 7.60 2.96 24.11
CA ILE A 56 6.62 3.13 25.18
C ILE A 56 5.38 2.32 24.78
N LEU A 57 5.21 1.14 25.37
CA LEU A 57 4.34 0.08 24.84
C LEU A 57 2.84 0.41 24.81
N ASP A 58 2.40 1.40 25.59
CA ASP A 58 1.03 1.92 25.65
C ASP A 58 0.82 3.21 24.85
N TYR A 59 1.84 3.69 24.11
CA TYR A 59 1.69 4.77 23.14
C TYR A 59 0.54 4.46 22.18
N LYS A 60 -0.31 5.45 21.90
CA LYS A 60 -1.55 5.24 21.14
C LYS A 60 -1.35 5.39 19.65
N VAL A 61 -1.84 4.40 18.90
CA VAL A 61 -1.86 4.38 17.44
C VAL A 61 -3.31 4.28 16.97
N SER A 62 -3.65 5.05 15.93
CA SER A 62 -5.01 5.10 15.38
C SER A 62 -5.17 4.02 14.31
N MET A 63 -6.10 3.08 14.52
CA MET A 63 -6.44 2.02 13.57
C MET A 63 -7.95 2.00 13.30
N PRO A 64 -8.40 1.62 12.10
CA PRO A 64 -9.83 1.49 11.82
C PRO A 64 -10.43 0.29 12.56
N PHE A 65 -11.67 0.41 13.05
CA PHE A 65 -12.35 -0.68 13.75
C PHE A 65 -13.63 -1.17 13.06
N ASN A 66 -14.16 -0.41 12.10
CA ASN A 66 -15.42 -0.73 11.41
C ASN A 66 -15.22 -1.04 9.92
N LEU A 67 -14.05 -1.55 9.52
CA LEU A 67 -13.86 -1.99 8.14
C LEU A 67 -14.89 -3.09 7.81
N LYS A 68 -15.49 -3.02 6.63
CA LYS A 68 -16.40 -4.06 6.15
C LYS A 68 -15.59 -5.35 6.01
N PRO A 69 -16.06 -6.48 6.56
CA PRO A 69 -15.44 -7.77 6.32
C PRO A 69 -15.43 -8.06 4.82
N ASP A 70 -14.24 -8.16 4.24
CA ASP A 70 -14.04 -8.52 2.84
C ASP A 70 -12.98 -9.61 2.73
N ILE A 71 -13.37 -10.78 2.24
CA ILE A 71 -12.49 -11.95 2.16
C ILE A 71 -11.31 -11.66 1.23
N PHE A 72 -11.46 -10.78 0.24
CA PHE A 72 -10.46 -10.49 -0.77
C PHE A 72 -9.58 -9.27 -0.42
N CYS A 73 -10.16 -8.15 -0.01
CA CYS A 73 -9.47 -6.87 0.15
C CYS A 73 -8.97 -6.58 1.58
N SER A 74 -9.55 -7.21 2.62
CA SER A 74 -9.28 -6.84 4.02
C SER A 74 -7.80 -6.85 4.40
N LEU A 75 -7.03 -7.87 4.00
CA LEU A 75 -5.60 -7.95 4.30
C LEU A 75 -4.79 -6.82 3.66
N LEU A 76 -5.17 -6.39 2.46
CA LEU A 76 -4.52 -5.28 1.77
C LEU A 76 -4.87 -3.95 2.45
N TRP A 77 -6.14 -3.76 2.85
CA TRP A 77 -6.58 -2.59 3.61
C TRP A 77 -5.89 -2.51 4.97
N ASP A 78 -5.81 -3.60 5.72
CA ASP A 78 -5.06 -3.67 6.98
C ASP A 78 -3.61 -3.19 6.76
N LEU A 79 -2.96 -3.68 5.71
CA LEU A 79 -1.59 -3.32 5.41
C LEU A 79 -1.43 -1.86 4.97
N HIS A 80 -2.42 -1.28 4.29
CA HIS A 80 -2.47 0.14 3.99
C HIS A 80 -2.45 0.98 5.27
N PHE A 81 -3.31 0.67 6.25
CA PHE A 81 -3.31 1.40 7.53
C PHE A 81 -2.05 1.18 8.36
N ILE A 82 -1.42 -0.01 8.26
CA ILE A 82 -0.11 -0.27 8.86
C ILE A 82 0.96 0.63 8.20
N ASN A 83 1.03 0.68 6.87
CA ASN A 83 1.96 1.52 6.14
C ASN A 83 1.82 3.00 6.52
N GLU A 84 0.59 3.52 6.57
CA GLU A 84 0.30 4.91 6.93
C GLU A 84 0.69 5.23 8.39
N ASN A 85 0.46 4.31 9.33
CA ASN A 85 0.91 4.48 10.71
C ASN A 85 2.44 4.40 10.82
N LEU A 86 3.10 3.52 10.07
CA LEU A 86 4.57 3.46 10.04
C LEU A 86 5.17 4.79 9.53
N LYS A 87 4.61 5.40 8.48
CA LYS A 87 5.04 6.74 8.02
C LYS A 87 4.96 7.79 9.12
N LYS A 88 3.83 7.84 9.83
CA LYS A 88 3.63 8.77 10.96
C LYS A 88 4.67 8.53 12.06
N LEU A 89 4.87 7.27 12.44
CA LEU A 89 5.84 6.87 13.46
C LEU A 89 7.28 7.21 13.07
N ILE A 90 7.67 6.99 11.80
CA ILE A 90 8.98 7.38 11.25
C ILE A 90 9.23 8.88 11.42
N ASN A 91 8.21 9.71 11.17
CA ASN A 91 8.34 11.16 11.19
C ASN A 91 8.47 11.75 12.60
N VAL A 92 7.95 11.06 13.62
CA VAL A 92 8.01 11.53 15.02
C VAL A 92 9.09 10.84 15.85
N SER A 93 9.79 9.86 15.28
CA SER A 93 10.77 9.05 15.99
C SER A 93 12.17 9.66 16.00
N GLY A 94 12.88 9.47 17.12
CA GLY A 94 14.32 9.71 17.20
C GLY A 94 15.11 8.77 16.26
N LYS A 95 16.35 9.15 15.93
CA LYS A 95 17.20 8.51 14.90
C LYS A 95 17.24 6.98 14.95
N ARG A 96 17.32 6.37 16.14
CA ARG A 96 17.42 4.91 16.28
C ARG A 96 16.07 4.21 16.05
N LEU A 97 15.01 4.70 16.68
CA LEU A 97 13.66 4.15 16.51
C LEU A 97 13.15 4.34 15.08
N LYS A 98 13.46 5.49 14.46
CA LYS A 98 13.18 5.76 13.05
C LYS A 98 13.71 4.65 12.13
N LYS A 99 14.98 4.26 12.28
CA LYS A 99 15.58 3.19 11.47
C LYS A 99 14.89 1.83 11.66
N LEU A 100 14.41 1.54 12.86
CA LEU A 100 13.68 0.30 13.13
C LEU A 100 12.32 0.31 12.43
N PHE A 101 11.61 1.43 12.46
CA PHE A 101 10.36 1.58 11.70
C PHE A 101 10.57 1.57 10.19
N GLU A 102 11.62 2.22 9.67
CA GLU A 102 11.97 2.22 8.25
C GLU A 102 12.15 0.80 7.71
N LYS A 103 12.82 -0.08 8.47
CA LYS A 103 13.00 -1.48 8.09
C LYS A 103 11.66 -2.20 7.87
N ILE A 104 10.69 -2.00 8.76
CA ILE A 104 9.37 -2.61 8.63
C ILE A 104 8.57 -1.94 7.51
N TYR A 105 8.66 -0.61 7.42
CA TYR A 105 7.99 0.19 6.40
C TYR A 105 8.36 -0.27 4.98
N ASP A 106 9.62 -0.60 4.72
CA ASP A 106 10.08 -1.09 3.41
C ASP A 106 9.34 -2.35 2.95
N HIS A 107 8.90 -3.21 3.88
CA HIS A 107 8.08 -4.39 3.58
C HIS A 107 6.62 -4.07 3.24
N THR A 108 6.15 -2.85 3.54
CA THR A 108 4.78 -2.40 3.31
C THR A 108 4.64 -1.40 2.17
N LYS A 109 5.77 -0.82 1.73
CA LYS A 109 5.83 0.31 0.79
C LYS A 109 5.13 0.04 -0.54
N PHE A 110 5.10 -1.21 -1.00
CA PHE A 110 4.43 -1.59 -2.25
C PHE A 110 2.93 -1.28 -2.25
N VAL A 111 2.27 -1.19 -1.08
CA VAL A 111 0.85 -0.87 -0.97
C VAL A 111 0.56 0.57 -1.44
N GLU A 112 1.56 1.44 -1.41
CA GLU A 112 1.43 2.82 -1.91
C GLU A 112 1.17 2.87 -3.42
N ASP A 113 1.69 1.89 -4.17
CA ASP A 113 1.45 1.79 -5.61
C ASP A 113 -0.05 1.53 -5.91
N CYS A 114 -0.82 1.00 -4.95
CA CYS A 114 -2.24 0.70 -5.12
C CYS A 114 -3.17 1.91 -5.08
N ASN A 115 -2.71 3.09 -4.66
CA ASN A 115 -3.54 4.31 -4.52
C ASN A 115 -4.87 4.06 -3.79
N ILE A 116 -4.81 3.40 -2.64
CA ILE A 116 -6.00 3.07 -1.85
C ILE A 116 -6.57 4.36 -1.23
N GLU A 117 -7.85 4.60 -1.45
CA GLU A 117 -8.62 5.72 -0.92
C GLU A 117 -9.41 5.30 0.32
N VAL A 118 -9.38 6.16 1.35
CA VAL A 118 -10.14 6.00 2.59
C VAL A 118 -11.33 6.95 2.55
N ASP A 119 -12.55 6.41 2.63
CA ASP A 119 -13.74 7.22 2.87
C ASP A 119 -13.83 7.61 4.36
N ASN A 120 -13.25 8.77 4.69
CA ASN A 120 -13.22 9.31 6.05
C ASN A 120 -14.62 9.65 6.60
N SER A 121 -15.67 9.66 5.79
CA SER A 121 -17.04 9.88 6.28
C SER A 121 -17.65 8.62 6.92
N SER A 122 -17.16 7.43 6.55
CA SER A 122 -17.68 6.14 7.02
C SER A 122 -16.67 5.33 7.83
N THR A 123 -15.37 5.53 7.65
CA THR A 123 -14.33 4.84 8.43
C THR A 123 -14.15 5.45 9.82
N SER A 124 -14.46 4.66 10.85
CA SER A 124 -14.26 5.02 12.25
C SER A 124 -12.96 4.42 12.78
N PHE A 125 -12.27 5.18 13.63
CA PHE A 125 -10.97 4.83 14.17
C PHE A 125 -10.99 4.69 15.69
N GLU A 126 -10.18 3.76 16.19
CA GLU A 126 -9.92 3.57 17.61
C GLU A 126 -8.44 3.73 17.92
N LEU A 127 -8.14 4.02 19.18
CA LEU A 127 -6.78 4.13 19.68
C LEU A 127 -6.35 2.82 20.34
N ILE A 128 -5.45 2.09 19.68
CA ILE A 128 -4.84 0.87 20.23
C ILE A 128 -3.45 1.16 20.79
N ASN A 129 -2.97 0.29 21.67
CA ASN A 129 -1.58 0.38 22.14
C ASN A 129 -0.62 0.03 21.00
N ILE A 130 0.52 0.72 20.92
CA ILE A 130 1.53 0.46 19.89
C ILE A 130 2.08 -0.97 20.00
N SER A 131 2.10 -1.56 21.20
CA SER A 131 2.42 -2.98 21.39
C SER A 131 1.48 -3.89 20.59
N GLN A 132 0.16 -3.65 20.65
CA GLN A 132 -0.84 -4.39 19.87
C GLN A 132 -0.67 -4.15 18.36
N PHE A 133 -0.37 -2.90 17.97
CA PHE A 133 -0.10 -2.54 16.58
C PHE A 133 1.09 -3.31 16.02
N VAL A 134 2.26 -3.28 16.68
CA VAL A 134 3.49 -3.91 16.17
C VAL A 134 3.46 -5.43 16.25
N ASP A 135 2.78 -6.00 17.25
CA ASP A 135 2.63 -7.46 17.38
C ASP A 135 1.77 -8.06 16.26
N ALA A 136 0.88 -7.27 15.66
CA ALA A 136 0.04 -7.71 14.55
C ALA A 136 0.78 -7.72 13.19
N ILE A 137 1.83 -6.92 13.02
CA ILE A 137 2.47 -6.71 11.70
C ILE A 137 2.99 -8.02 11.06
N PRO A 138 3.73 -8.89 11.78
CA PRO A 138 4.28 -10.12 11.18
C PRO A 138 3.20 -11.00 10.55
N SER A 139 2.08 -11.23 11.25
CA SER A 139 1.02 -12.09 10.76
C SER A 139 0.25 -11.46 9.60
N ARG A 140 0.05 -10.13 9.60
CA ARG A 140 -0.60 -9.42 8.49
C ARG A 140 0.23 -9.50 7.21
N LEU A 141 1.54 -9.28 7.31
CA LEU A 141 2.47 -9.44 6.19
C LEU A 141 2.48 -10.88 5.66
N GLN A 142 2.61 -11.85 6.57
CA GLN A 142 2.68 -13.27 6.20
C GLN A 142 1.38 -13.73 5.52
N ASN A 143 0.22 -13.38 6.08
CA ASN A 143 -1.08 -13.77 5.53
C ASN A 143 -1.32 -13.16 4.14
N LEU A 144 -0.93 -11.89 3.93
CA LEU A 144 -1.06 -11.27 2.61
C LEU A 144 -0.08 -11.90 1.61
N SER A 145 1.16 -12.21 2.02
CA SER A 145 2.12 -12.90 1.15
C SER A 145 1.59 -14.25 0.67
N MET A 146 1.12 -15.08 1.61
CA MET A 146 0.54 -16.39 1.30
C MET A 146 -0.66 -16.26 0.35
N LYS A 147 -1.50 -15.24 0.55
CA LYS A 147 -2.64 -14.99 -0.32
C LYS A 147 -2.23 -14.61 -1.73
N ILE A 148 -1.27 -13.69 -1.88
CA ILE A 148 -0.76 -13.30 -3.20
C ILE A 148 -0.12 -14.50 -3.90
N GLU A 149 0.67 -15.30 -3.18
CA GLU A 149 1.28 -16.53 -3.69
C GLU A 149 0.22 -17.56 -4.13
N ALA A 150 -0.84 -17.76 -3.36
CA ALA A 150 -1.94 -18.64 -3.73
C ALA A 150 -2.62 -18.19 -5.02
N ILE A 151 -3.01 -16.91 -5.11
CA ILE A 151 -3.67 -16.38 -6.31
C ILE A 151 -2.73 -16.42 -7.52
N THR A 152 -1.47 -16.04 -7.37
CA THR A 152 -0.50 -16.03 -8.50
C THR A 152 -0.19 -17.43 -9.01
N SER A 153 -0.26 -18.45 -8.15
CA SER A 153 -0.12 -19.87 -8.54
C SER A 153 -1.29 -20.36 -9.41
N GLU A 154 -2.49 -19.80 -9.23
CA GLU A 154 -3.70 -20.18 -9.96
C GLU A 154 -3.98 -19.28 -11.19
N GLU A 155 -3.83 -17.96 -11.06
CA GLU A 155 -4.33 -16.94 -12.01
C GLU A 155 -3.21 -16.10 -12.66
N LYS A 156 -1.94 -16.54 -12.56
CA LYS A 156 -0.70 -15.88 -13.03
C LYS A 156 -0.36 -14.54 -12.37
N HIS A 157 -1.35 -13.81 -11.88
CA HIS A 157 -1.20 -12.52 -11.20
C HIS A 157 -2.36 -12.34 -10.21
N ALA A 158 -2.08 -11.72 -9.06
CA ALA A 158 -3.11 -11.31 -8.12
C ALA A 158 -3.60 -9.91 -8.50
N ASP A 159 -4.89 -9.73 -8.80
CA ASP A 159 -5.49 -8.43 -9.15
C ASP A 159 -6.35 -7.89 -8.00
N PHE A 160 -5.90 -6.79 -7.40
CA PHE A 160 -6.53 -6.06 -6.31
C PHE A 160 -7.08 -4.70 -6.76
N LYS A 161 -7.29 -4.44 -8.06
CA LYS A 161 -7.85 -3.15 -8.53
C LYS A 161 -9.22 -2.83 -7.93
N ASN A 162 -10.01 -3.85 -7.57
CA ASN A 162 -11.30 -3.64 -6.90
C ASN A 162 -11.18 -3.34 -5.40
N CYS A 163 -9.95 -3.33 -4.85
CA CYS A 163 -9.66 -3.03 -3.45
C CYS A 163 -9.15 -1.61 -3.23
N THR A 164 -9.16 -0.74 -4.25
CA THR A 164 -8.64 0.64 -4.12
C THR A 164 -9.55 1.56 -3.33
N ILE A 165 -10.79 1.15 -3.02
CA ILE A 165 -11.72 1.93 -2.19
C ILE A 165 -12.02 1.12 -0.94
N ILE A 166 -11.65 1.65 0.22
CA ILE A 166 -11.96 1.03 1.51
C ILE A 166 -13.46 1.11 1.78
N GLN A 167 -14.05 -0.02 2.16
CA GLN A 167 -15.45 -0.10 2.56
C GLN A 167 -15.54 -0.24 4.08
N SER A 168 -16.38 0.55 4.72
CA SER A 168 -16.69 0.48 6.15
C SER A 168 -18.13 0.09 6.40
N GLN A 169 -18.39 -0.55 7.54
CA GLN A 169 -19.74 -0.73 8.06
C GLN A 169 -20.27 0.63 8.52
N ILE A 170 -21.47 0.99 8.07
CA ILE A 170 -22.18 2.15 8.60
C ILE A 170 -22.39 1.90 10.09
N ALA A 171 -21.91 2.82 10.94
CA ALA A 171 -22.24 2.78 12.35
C ALA A 171 -23.78 2.87 12.45
N GLY A 172 -24.42 1.78 12.88
CA GLY A 172 -25.86 1.78 13.11
C GLY A 172 -26.22 2.88 14.10
N ILE A 173 -27.14 3.75 13.68
CA ILE A 173 -27.84 4.68 14.57
C ILE A 173 -28.85 3.89 15.40
#